data_AF-A0AAW2XAG3-F1
#
_entry.id   AF-A0AAW2XAG3-F1
#
_cell.length_a   1.000
_cell.length_b   1.000
_cell.length_c   1.000
_cell.angle_alpha   90.00
_cell.angle_beta   90.00
_cell.angle_gamma   90.00
#
_symmetry.space_group_name_H-M   'P 1'
#
loop_
_entity.id
_entity.type
_entity.pdbx_description
1 polymer ?
#
loop_
_entity_poly.entity_id
_entity_poly.type
_entity_poly.pdbx_seq_one_letter_code
_entity_poly.pdbx_strand_id
1 'polypeptide(L)' 'MRDDASNTGDELLNTLKLALHCVDPSPGARPDSAQVLQKLLEIKTELINEPASGDDGAAVPEKSE' A
#
# COMPACT_ATOMS: atom_id res chain seq x y z
N MET A 1 11.82 -12.05 9.72
CA MET A 1 12.15 -10.62 9.89
C MET A 1 12.18 -9.94 8.53
N ARG A 2 11.21 -10.26 7.67
CA ARG A 2 11.10 -9.75 6.28
C ARG A 2 9.74 -9.08 6.05
N ASP A 3 9.05 -8.80 7.14
CA ASP A 3 7.61 -8.55 7.19
C ASP A 3 7.34 -7.04 7.27
N ASP A 4 8.22 -6.28 7.95
CA ASP A 4 8.16 -4.82 8.02
C ASP A 4 8.46 -4.14 6.67
N ALA A 5 9.35 -4.73 5.87
CA ALA A 5 9.78 -4.14 4.59
C ALA A 5 8.69 -4.19 3.52
N SER A 6 7.87 -5.23 3.50
CA SER A 6 6.75 -5.37 2.57
C SER A 6 5.62 -4.39 2.90
N ASN A 7 5.23 -4.30 4.18
CA ASN A 7 4.19 -3.37 4.64
C ASN A 7 4.60 -1.89 4.44
N THR A 8 5.88 -1.56 4.69
CA THR A 8 6.44 -0.23 4.38
C THR A 8 6.36 0.10 2.88
N GLY A 9 6.49 -0.91 2.01
CA GLY A 9 6.38 -0.74 0.56
C GLY A 9 4.99 -0.30 0.11
N ASP A 10 3.95 -0.89 0.70
CA ASP A 10 2.56 -0.57 0.37
C ASP A 10 2.14 0.80 0.91
N GLU A 11 2.59 1.19 2.10
CA GLU A 11 2.38 2.54 2.65
C GLU A 11 2.97 3.61 1.72
N LEU A 12 4.22 3.42 1.32
CA LEU A 12 4.91 4.34 0.44
C LEU A 12 4.20 4.40 -0.92
N LEU A 13 3.82 3.25 -1.48
CA LEU A 13 3.12 3.19 -2.76
C LEU A 13 1.76 3.91 -2.70
N ASN A 14 0.96 3.67 -1.65
CA ASN A 14 -0.35 4.30 -1.50
C ASN A 14 -0.23 5.81 -1.24
N THR A 15 0.79 6.24 -0.50
CA THR A 15 1.10 7.66 -0.32
C THR A 15 1.51 8.32 -1.63
N LEU A 16 2.37 7.67 -2.42
CA LEU A 16 2.78 8.18 -3.73
C LEU A 16 1.61 8.27 -4.71
N LYS A 17 0.72 7.27 -4.72
CA LYS A 17 -0.54 7.34 -5.49
C LYS A 17 -1.36 8.56 -5.07
N LEU A 18 -1.57 8.79 -3.78
CA LEU A 18 -2.29 9.97 -3.29
C LEU A 18 -1.62 11.28 -3.74
N ALA A 19 -0.29 11.36 -3.64
CA ALA A 19 0.47 12.54 -4.06
C ALA A 19 0.29 12.85 -5.55
N LEU A 20 0.27 11.83 -6.42
CA LEU A 20 0.04 12.02 -7.86
C LEU A 20 -1.34 12.63 -8.14
N HIS A 21 -2.37 12.22 -7.41
CA HIS A 21 -3.71 12.80 -7.56
C HIS A 21 -3.76 14.26 -7.09
N CYS A 22 -2.99 14.63 -6.07
CA CYS A 22 -2.90 16.02 -5.59
C CYS A 22 -2.26 16.97 -6.60
N VAL A 23 -1.42 16.46 -7.50
CA VAL A 23 -0.71 17.24 -8.52
C VAL A 23 -1.26 17.03 -9.94
N ASP A 24 -2.50 16.55 -10.05
CA ASP A 24 -3.13 16.30 -11.35
C ASP A 24 -3.11 17.58 -12.23
N PRO A 25 -2.79 17.47 -13.53
CA PRO A 25 -2.77 18.61 -14.44
C PRO A 25 -4.13 19.29 -14.57
N SER A 26 -5.23 18.56 -14.39
CA SER A 26 -6.59 19.10 -14.31
C SER A 26 -6.88 19.58 -12.88
N PRO A 27 -7.08 20.90 -12.65
CA PRO A 27 -7.33 21.43 -11.30
C PRO A 27 -8.57 20.83 -10.63
N GLY A 28 -9.59 20.45 -11.42
CA GLY A 28 -10.83 19.86 -10.91
C GLY A 28 -10.74 18.37 -10.56
N ALA A 29 -9.67 17.68 -10.95
CA ALA A 29 -9.42 16.30 -10.58
C ALA A 29 -8.63 16.17 -9.26
N ARG A 30 -8.05 17.28 -8.78
CA ARG A 30 -7.33 17.31 -7.52
C ARG A 30 -8.32 17.14 -6.36
N PRO A 31 -8.05 16.24 -5.40
CA PRO A 31 -8.89 16.09 -4.23
C PRO A 31 -8.86 17.33 -3.34
N ASP A 32 -9.94 17.56 -2.60
CA ASP A 32 -9.95 18.59 -1.56
C ASP A 32 -8.99 18.23 -0.41
N SER A 33 -8.44 19.25 0.25
CA SER A 33 -7.52 19.07 1.39
C SER A 33 -8.08 18.17 2.50
N ALA A 34 -9.39 18.21 2.78
CA ALA A 34 -10.02 17.33 3.77
C ALA A 34 -10.03 15.87 3.31
N GLN A 35 -10.22 15.62 2.02
CA GLN A 35 -10.17 14.28 1.44
C GLN A 35 -8.75 13.71 1.46
N VAL A 36 -7.74 14.55 1.18
CA VAL A 36 -6.32 14.16 1.30
C VAL A 36 -5.99 13.78 2.74
N LEU A 37 -6.41 14.58 3.72
CA LEU A 37 -6.19 14.29 5.13
C LEU A 37 -6.86 12.99 5.56
N GLN A 38 -8.11 12.76 5.13
CA GLN A 38 -8.81 11.49 5.40
C GLN A 38 -8.03 10.30 4.85
N LYS A 39 -7.59 10.36 3.59
CA LYS A 39 -6.83 9.27 2.95
C LYS A 39 -5.48 9.01 3.62
N LEU A 40 -4.79 10.05 4.08
CA LEU A 40 -3.54 9.88 4.83
C LEU A 40 -3.76 9.16 6.16
N LEU A 41 -4.88 9.42 6.84
CA LEU A 41 -5.24 8.70 8.06
C LEU A 41 -5.62 7.25 7.78
N GLU A 42 -6.31 6.98 6.67
CA GLU A 42 -6.63 5.64 6.21
C GLU A 42 -5.36 4.83 5.91
N ILE A 43 -4.44 5.37 5.09
CA ILE A 43 -3.17 4.70 4.75
C ILE A 43 -2.37 4.34 6.01
N LYS A 44 -2.33 5.24 7.01
CA LYS A 44 -1.69 4.97 8.30
C LYS A 44 -2.39 3.86 9.10
N THR A 45 -3.71 3.72 8.96
CA THR A 45 -4.53 2.77 9.72
C THR A 45 -4.58 1.39 9.05
N GLU A 46 -4.56 1.32 7.71
CA GLU A 46 -4.40 0.06 6.95
C GLU A 46 -3.15 -0.70 7.42
N LEU A 47 -2.09 0.02 7.79
CA LEU A 47 -0.88 -0.50 8.41
C LEU A 47 -1.11 -1.32 9.70
N ILE A 48 -2.15 -0.99 10.47
CA ILE A 48 -2.44 -1.57 11.81
C ILE A 48 -3.38 -2.78 11.69
N ASN A 49 -4.17 -2.84 10.60
CA ASN A 49 -5.32 -3.73 10.50
C ASN A 49 -5.17 -4.88 9.48
N GLU A 50 -4.16 -4.85 8.61
CA GLU A 50 -3.91 -5.94 7.65
C GLU A 50 -3.23 -7.14 8.35
N PRO A 51 -3.88 -8.32 8.46
CA PRO A 51 -3.17 -9.54 8.81
C PRO A 51 -2.22 -9.86 7.66
N ALA A 52 -0.96 -10.19 8.00
CA ALA A 52 0.05 -10.65 7.04
C ALA A 52 -0.54 -11.77 6.16
N SER A 53 -1.00 -11.40 4.97
CA SER A 53 -1.63 -12.34 4.05
C SER A 53 -0.53 -13.24 3.52
N GLY A 54 -0.54 -14.49 3.98
CA GLY A 54 0.44 -15.51 3.64
C GLY A 54 0.46 -15.76 2.14
N ASP A 55 1.63 -15.54 1.54
CA ASP A 55 1.95 -16.03 0.21
C ASP A 55 2.07 -17.56 0.26
N ASP A 56 1.00 -18.25 -0.11
CA ASP A 56 1.01 -19.66 -0.45
C ASP A 56 1.41 -19.76 -1.94
N GLY A 57 2.70 -20.03 -2.20
CA GLY A 57 3.23 -19.80 -3.54
C GLY A 57 4.57 -20.44 -3.92
N ALA A 58 4.98 -21.57 -3.33
CA ALA A 58 6.00 -22.44 -3.96
C ALA A 58 6.08 -23.85 -3.34
N ALA A 59 5.13 -24.72 -3.69
CA ALA A 59 5.40 -26.15 -3.64
C ALA A 59 6.32 -26.51 -4.83
N VAL A 60 7.60 -26.74 -4.56
CA VAL A 60 8.50 -27.46 -5.47
C VAL A 60 8.53 -28.93 -5.06
N PRO A 61 7.94 -29.88 -5.80
CA PRO A 61 8.22 -31.28 -5.61
C PRO A 61 9.23 -31.72 -6.66
N GLU A 62 10.53 -31.73 -6.34
CA GLU A 62 11.54 -32.28 -7.26
C GLU A 62 12.34 -33.42 -6.60
N LYS A 63 11.75 -34.62 -6.80
CA LYS A 63 12.32 -35.93 -7.14
C LYS A 63 13.29 -36.62 -6.16
N SER A 64 12.85 -37.82 -5.77
CA SER A 64 13.56 -38.91 -5.09
C SER A 64 14.93 -39.25 -5.68
N GLU A 65 15.77 -39.72 -4.75
CA GLU A 65 17.02 -40.48 -4.89
C GLU A 65 16.99 -41.57 -5.96
#